data_AF-Q0A512-F1
#
_entry.id   AF-Q0A512-F1
#
_cell.length_a   1.000
_cell.length_b   1.000
_cell.length_c   1.000
_cell.angle_alpha   90.00
_cell.angle_beta   90.00
_cell.angle_gamma   90.00
#
_symmetry.space_group_name_H-M   'P 1'
#
loop_
_entity.id
_entity.type
_entity.pdbx_description
1 polymer ?
#
loop_
_entity_poly.entity_id
_entity_poly.type
_entity_poly.pdbx_seq_one_letter_code
_entity_poly.pdbx_strand_id
1 'polypeptide(L)'
;MRTTNHLALAMTLLLAAGPALGDDGADGAERYRDGMIGRIEAYAVYKMGDYEGAFRRFLQMALAGDPAAMEQLATLYERGQGMAAPDPVAAEAWRGRAREAD
;
A
#
# COMPACT_ATOMS: atom_id res chain seq x y z
N MET A 1 8.84 -25.32 22.70
CA MET A 1 8.77 -26.40 21.69
C MET A 1 8.04 -25.88 20.46
N ARG A 2 8.22 -26.53 19.31
CA ARG A 2 7.84 -26.07 17.96
C ARG A 2 6.85 -27.07 17.34
N THR A 3 5.73 -26.61 16.78
CA THR A 3 4.87 -27.24 15.73
C THR A 3 3.62 -26.34 15.51
N THR A 4 3.05 -26.04 14.35
CA THR A 4 2.86 -26.72 13.03
C THR A 4 1.56 -27.56 12.96
N ASN A 5 0.64 -27.44 11.98
CA ASN A 5 0.28 -26.39 10.99
C ASN A 5 -1.02 -26.82 10.21
N HIS A 6 -1.58 -25.95 9.35
CA HIS A 6 -2.43 -26.23 8.16
C HIS A 6 -3.97 -26.45 8.25
N LEU A 7 -4.67 -26.03 7.17
CA LEU A 7 -5.95 -26.50 6.57
C LEU A 7 -7.29 -26.23 7.32
N ALA A 8 -8.46 -26.00 6.68
CA ALA A 8 -8.82 -25.56 5.31
C ALA A 8 -10.34 -25.26 5.17
N LEU A 9 -10.75 -24.63 4.05
CA LEU A 9 -12.05 -24.77 3.33
C LEU A 9 -13.40 -24.29 3.95
N ALA A 10 -14.00 -23.28 3.31
CA ALA A 10 -15.40 -23.19 2.81
C ALA A 10 -15.74 -21.68 2.56
N MET A 11 -15.85 -21.16 1.34
CA MET A 11 -16.87 -21.37 0.30
C MET A 11 -18.28 -20.88 0.70
N THR A 12 -18.75 -19.75 0.12
CA THR A 12 -20.08 -19.54 -0.53
C THR A 12 -20.22 -18.09 -1.03
N LEU A 13 -20.86 -17.92 -2.20
CA LEU A 13 -21.13 -16.69 -2.95
C LEU A 13 -22.54 -16.14 -2.64
N LEU A 14 -22.73 -14.81 -2.46
CA LEU A 14 -24.04 -14.18 -2.75
C LEU A 14 -23.98 -12.67 -3.07
N LEU A 15 -24.95 -12.24 -3.88
CA LEU A 15 -25.17 -10.91 -4.49
C LEU A 15 -26.27 -10.14 -3.74
N ALA A 16 -26.06 -8.85 -3.40
CA ALA A 16 -27.15 -7.93 -3.01
C ALA A 16 -26.75 -6.43 -3.14
N ALA A 17 -27.75 -5.54 -3.29
CA ALA A 17 -27.59 -4.09 -3.40
C ALA A 17 -27.73 -3.37 -2.03
N GLY A 18 -27.40 -2.06 -1.99
CA GLY A 18 -27.51 -1.20 -0.78
C GLY A 18 -28.97 -0.88 -0.35
N PRO A 19 -29.22 0.05 0.62
CA PRO A 19 -28.54 1.35 0.74
C PRO A 19 -28.29 1.90 2.18
N ALA A 20 -27.69 3.10 2.25
CA ALA A 20 -27.82 4.21 3.21
C ALA A 20 -28.04 4.01 4.74
N LEU A 21 -27.32 4.86 5.51
CA LEU A 21 -27.46 5.20 6.94
C LEU A 21 -27.00 4.15 7.98
N GLY A 22 -25.86 4.44 8.60
CA GLY A 22 -25.31 3.78 9.78
C GLY A 22 -23.93 4.36 10.11
N ASP A 23 -23.81 5.07 11.23
CA ASP A 23 -22.52 5.50 11.81
C ASP A 23 -22.09 4.46 12.83
N ASP A 24 -21.38 3.43 12.37
CA ASP A 24 -20.77 2.41 13.21
C ASP A 24 -19.49 1.89 12.52
N GLY A 25 -18.40 1.79 13.28
CA GLY A 25 -17.10 1.39 12.73
C GLY A 25 -17.06 -0.09 12.36
N ALA A 26 -17.07 -0.38 11.05
CA ALA A 26 -17.02 -1.73 10.49
C ALA A 26 -16.44 -1.71 9.06
N ASP A 27 -15.54 -2.59 8.62
CA ASP A 27 -14.69 -3.55 9.33
C ASP A 27 -13.42 -3.77 8.50
N GLY A 28 -12.53 -2.78 8.52
CA GLY A 28 -11.19 -2.85 7.90
C GLY A 28 -11.16 -3.21 6.41
N ALA A 29 -10.09 -3.84 5.96
CA ALA A 29 -9.98 -5.30 5.97
C ALA A 29 -10.70 -6.06 4.84
N GLU A 30 -11.09 -5.38 3.75
CA GLU A 30 -10.53 -5.83 2.46
C GLU A 30 -9.04 -5.47 2.43
N ARG A 31 -8.31 -6.19 3.28
CA ARG A 31 -6.97 -5.85 3.80
C ARG A 31 -5.88 -5.89 2.72
N TYR A 32 -6.27 -6.45 1.58
CA TYR A 32 -5.46 -6.97 0.49
C TYR A 32 -6.40 -7.15 -0.72
N ARG A 33 -7.07 -6.10 -1.24
CA ARG A 33 -7.61 -6.16 -2.62
C ARG A 33 -6.50 -6.36 -3.65
N ASP A 34 -5.28 -5.98 -3.27
CA ASP A 34 -4.11 -6.86 -3.18
C ASP A 34 -2.89 -5.92 -3.07
N GLY A 35 -1.81 -6.31 -2.35
CA GLY A 35 -0.58 -5.49 -2.32
C GLY A 35 -0.06 -5.18 -3.73
N MET A 36 -0.35 -6.05 -4.70
CA MET A 36 -0.09 -5.85 -6.11
C MET A 36 -1.05 -4.86 -6.79
N ILE A 37 -2.37 -4.90 -6.53
CA ILE A 37 -3.35 -4.00 -7.18
C ILE A 37 -3.17 -2.55 -6.69
N GLY A 38 -3.00 -2.32 -5.39
CA GLY A 38 -2.75 -0.97 -4.86
C GLY A 38 -1.46 -0.36 -5.41
N ARG A 39 -0.41 -1.18 -5.61
CA ARG A 39 0.81 -0.81 -6.33
C ARG A 39 0.58 -0.52 -7.81
N ILE A 40 -0.25 -1.30 -8.50
CA ILE A 40 -0.58 -1.06 -9.92
C ILE A 40 -1.30 0.28 -10.07
N GLU A 41 -2.25 0.62 -9.21
CA GLU A 41 -2.92 1.93 -9.22
C GLU A 41 -1.94 3.08 -8.94
N ALA A 42 -1.12 2.96 -7.89
CA ALA A 42 -0.12 3.97 -7.56
C ALA A 42 0.93 4.15 -8.70
N TYR A 43 1.32 3.07 -9.36
CA TYR A 43 2.22 3.09 -10.52
C TYR A 43 1.54 3.63 -11.79
N ALA A 44 0.25 3.35 -12.02
CA ALA A 44 -0.51 3.92 -13.13
C ALA A 44 -0.62 5.45 -12.99
N VAL A 45 -0.97 5.94 -11.81
CA VAL A 45 -1.04 7.36 -11.47
C VAL A 45 0.34 8.03 -11.64
N TYR A 46 1.43 7.38 -11.18
CA TYR A 46 2.81 7.82 -11.42
C TYR A 46 3.14 7.91 -12.92
N LYS A 47 2.75 6.91 -13.72
CA LYS A 47 3.00 6.87 -15.17
C LYS A 47 2.15 7.88 -15.96
N MET A 48 1.03 8.33 -15.41
CA MET A 48 0.21 9.42 -15.96
C MET A 48 0.75 10.83 -15.59
N GLY A 49 1.80 10.91 -14.77
CA GLY A 49 2.44 12.17 -14.38
C GLY A 49 1.84 12.83 -13.13
N ASP A 50 0.81 12.25 -12.50
CA ASP A 50 0.32 12.68 -11.19
C ASP A 50 1.23 12.12 -10.09
N TYR A 51 2.40 12.73 -9.96
CA TYR A 51 3.40 12.30 -8.99
C TYR A 51 2.95 12.54 -7.54
N GLU A 52 2.11 13.55 -7.28
CA GLU A 52 1.59 13.86 -5.94
C GLU A 52 0.55 12.82 -5.49
N GLY A 53 -0.36 12.42 -6.40
CA GLY A 53 -1.29 11.33 -6.18
C GLY A 53 -0.62 9.97 -6.04
N ALA A 54 0.49 9.73 -6.74
CA ALA A 54 1.32 8.54 -6.55
C ALA A 54 2.01 8.55 -5.18
N PHE A 55 2.64 9.67 -4.81
CA PHE A 55 3.34 9.85 -3.53
C PHE A 55 2.42 9.56 -2.34
N ARG A 56 1.22 10.14 -2.30
CA ARG A 56 0.24 9.88 -1.23
C ARG A 56 -0.12 8.39 -1.12
N ARG A 57 -0.29 7.68 -2.24
CA ARG A 57 -0.66 6.25 -2.24
C ARG A 57 0.50 5.36 -1.77
N PHE A 58 1.71 5.61 -2.25
CA PHE A 58 2.90 4.88 -1.79
C PHE A 58 3.18 5.15 -0.30
N LEU A 59 2.96 6.38 0.19
CA LEU A 59 3.08 6.69 1.61
C LEU A 59 2.10 5.89 2.48
N GLN A 60 0.83 5.78 2.09
CA GLN A 60 -0.15 4.97 2.83
C GLN A 60 0.23 3.48 2.86
N MET A 61 0.68 2.92 1.74
CA MET A 61 1.12 1.51 1.68
C MET A 61 2.43 1.26 2.45
N ALA A 62 3.38 2.20 2.40
CA ALA A 62 4.61 2.15 3.18
C ALA A 62 4.34 2.23 4.70
N LEU A 63 3.39 3.06 5.12
CA LEU A 63 2.92 3.12 6.51
C LEU A 63 2.17 1.86 6.94
N ALA A 64 1.52 1.16 6.01
CA ALA A 64 0.90 -0.15 6.24
C ALA A 64 1.91 -1.32 6.26
N GLY A 65 3.20 -1.06 5.98
CA GLY A 65 4.27 -2.05 6.04
C GLY A 65 4.64 -2.72 4.71
N ASP A 66 4.16 -2.26 3.56
CA ASP A 66 4.54 -2.84 2.25
C ASP A 66 5.97 -2.40 1.84
N PRO A 67 6.97 -3.30 1.77
CA PRO A 67 8.36 -2.94 1.48
C PRO A 67 8.56 -2.45 0.04
N ALA A 68 7.74 -2.91 -0.90
CA ALA A 68 7.80 -2.44 -2.29
C ALA A 68 7.25 -1.01 -2.43
N ALA A 69 6.25 -0.64 -1.63
CA ALA A 69 5.80 0.74 -1.51
C ALA A 69 6.85 1.64 -0.85
N MET A 70 7.63 1.14 0.12
CA MET A 70 8.76 1.88 0.71
C MET A 70 9.87 2.16 -0.32
N GLU A 71 10.29 1.18 -1.13
CA GLU A 71 11.27 1.38 -2.22
C GLU A 71 10.75 2.35 -3.30
N GLN A 72 9.46 2.26 -3.66
CA GLN A 72 8.84 3.20 -4.60
C GLN A 72 8.75 4.62 -4.03
N LEU A 73 8.40 4.76 -2.75
CA LEU A 73 8.36 6.05 -2.05
C LEU A 73 9.76 6.67 -1.97
N ALA A 74 10.79 5.87 -1.67
CA ALA A 74 12.17 6.34 -1.69
C ALA A 74 12.58 6.87 -3.07
N THR A 75 12.20 6.18 -4.15
CA THR A 75 12.47 6.62 -5.53
C THR A 75 11.82 7.99 -5.84
N LEU A 76 10.62 8.26 -5.30
CA LEU A 76 9.96 9.56 -5.44
C LEU A 76 10.70 10.66 -4.69
N TYR A 77 11.15 10.36 -3.46
CA TYR A 77 11.97 11.26 -2.66
C TYR A 77 13.31 11.61 -3.34
N GLU A 78 14.06 10.65 -3.89
CA GLU A 78 15.31 10.90 -4.63
C GLU A 78 15.12 11.83 -5.83
N ARG A 79 13.94 11.78 -6.45
CA ARG A 79 13.63 12.50 -7.69
C ARG A 79 12.84 13.79 -7.46
N GLY A 80 12.40 14.06 -6.23
CA GLY A 80 11.50 15.17 -5.89
C GLY A 80 10.12 15.07 -6.57
N GLN A 81 9.71 13.88 -7.00
CA GLN A 81 8.49 13.69 -7.77
C GLN A 81 7.27 13.68 -6.85
N GLY A 82 6.35 14.62 -7.07
CA GLY A 82 5.16 14.79 -6.21
C GLY A 82 5.46 15.63 -4.98
N MET A 83 6.59 16.34 -4.97
CA MET A 83 7.07 17.19 -3.89
C MET A 83 7.61 18.51 -4.44
N ALA A 84 7.87 19.48 -3.56
CA ALA A 84 8.48 20.75 -3.95
C ALA A 84 9.98 20.66 -4.30
N ALA A 85 10.68 19.66 -3.75
CA ALA A 85 12.10 19.40 -3.99
C ALA A 85 12.44 17.92 -3.68
N PRO A 86 13.56 17.38 -4.21
CA PRO A 86 14.09 16.07 -3.80
C PRO A 86 14.59 16.05 -2.35
N ASP A 87 14.47 14.89 -1.69
CA ASP A 87 15.02 14.63 -0.36
C ASP A 87 15.72 13.25 -0.32
N PRO A 88 17.04 13.19 -0.53
CA PRO A 88 17.77 11.92 -0.56
C PRO A 88 17.89 11.27 0.83
N VAL A 89 17.74 12.04 1.93
CA VAL A 89 17.83 11.51 3.30
C VAL A 89 16.58 10.71 3.65
N ALA A 90 15.41 11.24 3.31
CA ALA A 90 14.14 10.53 3.42
C ALA A 90 14.14 9.27 2.53
N ALA A 91 14.70 9.34 1.32
CA ALA A 91 14.81 8.18 0.45
C ALA A 91 15.64 7.04 1.05
N GLU A 92 16.82 7.34 1.60
CA GLU A 92 17.67 6.34 2.23
C GLU A 92 17.00 5.74 3.48
N ALA A 93 16.31 6.56 4.28
CA ALA A 93 15.55 6.09 5.44
C ALA A 93 14.41 5.11 5.06
N TRP A 94 13.67 5.38 3.99
CA TRP A 94 12.63 4.47 3.50
C TRP A 94 13.21 3.19 2.87
N ARG A 95 14.35 3.27 2.17
CA ARG A 95 15.09 2.09 1.68
C ARG A 95 15.70 1.23 2.79
N GLY A 96 16.07 1.83 3.92
CA GLY A 96 16.43 1.10 5.13
C GLY A 96 15.25 0.25 5.60
N ARG A 97 14.13 0.90 5.89
CA ARG A 97 12.89 0.24 6.35
C ARG A 97 12.38 -0.86 5.42
N ALA A 98 12.51 -0.66 4.10
CA ALA A 98 12.13 -1.68 3.12
C ALA A 98 12.92 -2.99 3.27
N ARG A 99 14.22 -2.91 3.60
CA ARG A 99 15.10 -4.07 3.86
C ARG A 99 14.86 -4.71 5.21
N GLU A 100 14.33 -3.96 6.17
CA GLU A 100 13.97 -4.44 7.51
C GLU A 100 12.59 -5.15 7.54
N ALA A 101 11.83 -5.06 6.45
CA ALA A 101 10.46 -5.58 6.32
C ALA A 101 10.31 -6.77 5.32
N ASP A 102 11.44 -7.33 4.85
CA ASP A 102 11.55 -8.56 4.04
C ASP A 102 11.57 -9.82 4.93
#